data_AF-A0A1F3LTA9-F1
#
_entry.id   AF-A0A1F3LTA9-F1
#
_cell.length_a   1.000
_cell.length_b   1.000
_cell.length_c   1.000
_cell.angle_alpha   90.00
_cell.angle_beta   90.00
_cell.angle_gamma   90.00
#
_symmetry.space_group_name_H-M   'P 1'
#
loop_
_entity.id
_entity.type
_entity.pdbx_description
1 polymer ?
#
loop_
_entity_poly.entity_id
_entity_poly.type
_entity_poly.pdbx_seq_one_letter_code
_entity_poly.pdbx_strand_id
1 'polypeptide(L)'
;MNVKFKHTPAEAKDPVVFEQILGEKPGGGIVLNPSFDVPASTAVGLNSDGKLVPIKAYRLLKDVAADDDSIEIAKGSGVVVGDIIGHETVAVACSAVDATNAEKDVVTVTLGVVIKSDTVLFQSAVASVEAVEEIAYGYYDAVEATPDSLKVVAADAGAGEILLASVEPYKGIKNLAADHYVVLKASVAGVVGVPAYPKYVPKYLLGDKIYTGLGDQLVKLVNAANVRKETVNASLEVIALLKNIELV
;
A
#
# COMPACT_ATOMS: atom_id res chain seq x y z
N MET A 1 -45.50 -23.63 -12.51
CA MET A 1 -45.23 -22.21 -12.84
C MET A 1 -43.90 -21.83 -12.22
N ASN A 2 -42.85 -21.62 -13.02
CA ASN A 2 -41.59 -21.06 -12.52
C ASN A 2 -41.79 -19.55 -12.29
N VAL A 3 -42.11 -19.18 -11.06
CA VAL A 3 -42.21 -17.77 -10.68
C VAL A 3 -40.79 -17.19 -10.58
N LYS A 4 -40.40 -16.40 -11.57
CA LYS A 4 -39.12 -15.70 -11.64
C LYS A 4 -39.08 -14.49 -10.67
N PHE A 5 -39.32 -14.73 -9.38
CA PHE A 5 -39.08 -13.70 -8.37
C PHE A 5 -37.58 -13.54 -8.19
N LYS A 6 -37.03 -12.43 -8.68
CA LYS A 6 -35.67 -12.00 -8.35
C LYS A 6 -35.78 -11.20 -7.06
N HIS A 7 -35.38 -11.81 -5.94
CA HIS A 7 -35.23 -11.10 -4.68
C HIS A 7 -33.94 -10.29 -4.74
N THR A 8 -34.05 -8.96 -4.75
CA THR A 8 -32.90 -8.09 -4.51
C THR A 8 -32.74 -7.97 -3.00
N PRO A 9 -31.68 -8.52 -2.38
CA PRO A 9 -31.44 -8.31 -0.97
C PRO A 9 -31.32 -6.82 -0.66
N ALA A 10 -31.82 -6.41 0.50
CA ALA A 10 -31.67 -5.04 0.96
C ALA A 10 -30.18 -4.72 1.11
N GLU A 11 -29.78 -3.50 0.77
CA GLU A 11 -28.42 -3.03 1.00
C GLU A 11 -28.08 -3.16 2.49
N ALA A 12 -26.88 -3.64 2.78
CA ALA A 12 -26.40 -3.72 4.15
C ALA A 12 -26.44 -2.31 4.75
N LYS A 13 -26.92 -2.20 6.00
CA LYS A 13 -26.90 -0.92 6.69
C LYS A 13 -25.47 -0.41 6.79
N ASP A 14 -25.28 0.86 6.46
CA ASP A 14 -23.97 1.51 6.65
C ASP A 14 -23.55 1.35 8.12
N PRO A 15 -22.31 0.91 8.37
CA PRO A 15 -21.82 0.74 9.73
C PRO A 15 -21.78 2.09 10.45
N VAL A 16 -22.01 2.07 11.76
CA VAL A 16 -21.82 3.26 12.59
C VAL A 16 -20.33 3.50 12.71
N VAL A 17 -19.83 4.59 12.11
CA VAL A 17 -18.40 4.91 12.10
C VAL A 17 -18.00 5.97 13.13
N PHE A 18 -18.86 6.95 13.35
CA PHE A 18 -18.65 8.02 14.33
C PHE A 18 -19.46 7.71 15.58
N GLU A 19 -18.78 7.54 16.72
CA GLU A 19 -19.45 7.46 18.01
C GLU A 19 -19.88 8.85 18.49
N GLN A 20 -18.98 9.82 18.30
CA GLN A 20 -19.21 11.19 18.68
C GLN A 20 -18.44 12.10 17.74
N ILE A 21 -19.12 13.12 17.21
CA ILE A 21 -18.47 14.20 16.46
C ILE A 21 -18.31 15.38 17.41
N LEU A 22 -17.07 15.82 17.59
CA LEU A 22 -16.67 16.89 18.52
C LEU A 22 -16.43 18.20 17.77
N GLY A 23 -16.06 18.12 16.49
CA GLY A 23 -15.72 19.26 15.67
C GLY A 23 -15.88 18.96 14.18
N GLU A 24 -16.40 19.95 13.48
CA GLU A 24 -16.62 19.93 12.04
C GLU A 24 -16.16 21.24 11.43
N LYS A 25 -15.75 21.20 10.17
CA LYS A 25 -15.50 22.42 9.40
C LYS A 25 -16.84 23.10 9.10
N PRO A 26 -17.05 24.37 9.52
CA PRO A 26 -18.28 25.09 9.21
C PRO A 26 -18.52 25.17 7.70
N GLY A 27 -19.73 24.81 7.27
CA GLY A 27 -20.12 24.78 5.85
C GLY A 27 -19.52 23.62 5.06
N GLY A 28 -18.80 22.70 5.70
CA GLY A 28 -18.19 21.55 5.03
C GLY A 28 -17.04 21.93 4.09
N GLY A 29 -16.87 21.16 3.02
CA GLY A 29 -15.92 21.48 1.96
C GLY A 29 -16.21 20.72 0.68
N ILE A 30 -15.67 21.25 -0.42
CA ILE A 30 -15.81 20.66 -1.74
C ILE A 30 -14.69 19.63 -1.92
N VAL A 31 -15.08 18.38 -2.16
CA VAL A 31 -14.19 17.28 -2.50
C VAL A 31 -14.32 16.98 -3.99
N LEU A 32 -13.18 16.83 -4.65
CA LEU A 32 -13.13 16.58 -6.09
C LEU A 32 -13.76 15.23 -6.43
N ASN A 33 -14.44 15.15 -7.57
CA ASN A 33 -15.12 13.93 -8.02
C ASN A 33 -14.18 12.71 -8.00
N PRO A 34 -14.42 11.70 -7.14
CA PRO A 34 -13.60 10.49 -7.12
C PRO A 34 -13.91 9.59 -8.31
N SER A 35 -12.99 8.68 -8.62
CA SER A 35 -13.19 7.65 -9.66
C SER A 35 -14.03 6.46 -9.17
N PHE A 36 -14.34 6.40 -7.87
CA PHE A 36 -15.08 5.33 -7.22
C PHE A 36 -15.91 5.91 -6.06
N ASP A 37 -16.88 5.15 -5.57
CA ASP A 37 -17.65 5.53 -4.39
C ASP A 37 -16.77 5.53 -3.15
N VAL A 38 -16.67 6.67 -2.47
CA VAL A 38 -15.82 6.81 -1.29
C VAL A 38 -16.67 6.75 -0.03
N PRO A 39 -16.46 5.76 0.86
CA PRO A 39 -17.26 5.63 2.05
C PRO A 39 -16.98 6.77 3.04
N ALA A 40 -17.96 7.02 3.92
CA ALA A 40 -17.78 7.93 5.04
C ALA A 40 -16.57 7.51 5.89
N SER A 41 -16.01 8.47 6.63
CA SER A 41 -14.76 8.35 7.41
C SER A 41 -13.47 8.16 6.62
N THR A 42 -13.52 8.16 5.28
CA THR A 42 -12.28 8.22 4.49
C THR A 42 -11.59 9.56 4.71
N ALA A 43 -10.27 9.54 4.92
CA ALA A 43 -9.51 10.76 5.09
C ALA A 43 -9.37 11.52 3.77
N VAL A 44 -9.46 12.85 3.82
CA VAL A 44 -9.22 13.74 2.68
C VAL A 44 -8.02 14.64 2.93
N GLY A 45 -7.18 14.80 1.91
CA GLY A 45 -6.03 15.69 1.90
C GLY A 45 -6.09 16.67 0.75
N LEU A 46 -5.23 17.70 0.76
CA LEU A 46 -5.12 18.62 -0.37
C LEU A 46 -4.21 18.01 -1.44
N ASN A 47 -4.64 18.06 -2.71
CA ASN A 47 -3.78 17.80 -3.86
C ASN A 47 -2.85 19.00 -4.15
N SER A 48 -2.00 18.88 -5.17
CA SER A 48 -1.11 19.94 -5.64
C SER A 48 -1.83 21.23 -6.03
N ASP A 49 -3.10 21.14 -6.43
CA ASP A 49 -3.93 22.27 -6.84
C ASP A 49 -4.71 22.90 -5.66
N GLY A 50 -4.49 22.40 -4.44
CA GLY A 50 -5.20 22.88 -3.24
C GLY A 50 -6.66 22.43 -3.15
N LYS A 51 -7.07 21.41 -3.90
CA LYS A 51 -8.41 20.80 -3.83
C LYS A 51 -8.39 19.58 -2.91
N LEU A 52 -9.50 19.32 -2.21
CA LEU A 52 -9.61 18.14 -1.36
C LEU A 52 -9.84 16.89 -2.21
N VAL A 53 -9.02 15.88 -1.96
CA VAL A 53 -9.07 14.57 -2.62
C VAL A 53 -9.03 13.48 -1.54
N PRO A 54 -9.83 12.41 -1.67
CA PRO A 54 -9.80 11.29 -0.75
C PRO A 54 -8.50 10.50 -0.87
N ILE A 55 -7.95 10.11 0.28
CA ILE A 55 -6.80 9.21 0.39
C ILE A 55 -7.38 7.81 0.44
N LYS A 56 -7.04 6.96 -0.54
CA LYS A 56 -7.59 5.60 -0.58
C LYS A 56 -7.08 4.80 0.63
N ALA A 57 -7.99 3.98 1.16
CA ALA A 57 -7.75 3.08 2.25
C ALA A 57 -8.11 1.66 1.77
N TYR A 58 -7.28 0.67 2.11
CA TYR A 58 -7.43 -0.71 1.66
C TYR A 58 -7.55 -1.63 2.88
N ARG A 59 -8.75 -2.07 3.21
CA ARG A 59 -8.98 -2.98 4.36
C ARG A 59 -8.70 -4.41 3.96
N LEU A 60 -7.79 -5.09 4.67
CA LEU A 60 -7.49 -6.50 4.46
C LEU A 60 -8.59 -7.41 5.00
N LEU A 61 -8.97 -8.43 4.23
CA LEU A 61 -9.94 -9.45 4.65
C LEU A 61 -9.28 -10.69 5.27
N LYS A 62 -7.98 -10.87 5.06
CA LYS A 62 -7.19 -12.01 5.57
C LYS A 62 -5.84 -11.55 6.08
N ASP A 63 -5.25 -12.39 6.94
CA ASP A 63 -3.84 -12.26 7.32
C ASP A 63 -2.97 -12.38 6.06
N VAL A 64 -1.90 -11.59 6.01
CA VAL A 64 -0.90 -11.55 4.95
C VAL A 64 0.43 -11.98 5.55
N ALA A 65 1.04 -13.01 4.99
CA ALA A 65 2.39 -13.42 5.32
C ALA A 65 3.42 -12.55 4.56
N ALA A 66 4.67 -12.55 5.03
CA ALA A 66 5.73 -11.73 4.42
C ALA A 66 5.98 -12.10 2.94
N ASP A 67 5.86 -13.38 2.60
CA ASP A 67 6.15 -13.91 1.26
C ASP A 67 4.89 -13.99 0.37
N ASP A 68 3.72 -13.56 0.86
CA ASP A 68 2.50 -13.60 0.06
C ASP A 68 2.64 -12.62 -1.12
N ASP A 69 2.31 -13.12 -2.32
CA ASP A 69 2.33 -12.36 -3.57
C ASP A 69 1.01 -11.64 -3.86
N SER A 70 0.02 -11.85 -3.00
CA SER A 70 -1.34 -11.35 -3.17
C SER A 70 -2.03 -11.07 -1.85
N ILE A 71 -2.85 -10.02 -1.85
CA ILE A 71 -3.67 -9.60 -0.72
C ILE A 71 -5.15 -9.58 -1.11
N GLU A 72 -6.02 -9.92 -0.17
CA GLU A 72 -7.47 -9.80 -0.32
C GLU A 72 -7.96 -8.53 0.37
N ILE A 73 -8.48 -7.57 -0.39
CA ILE A 73 -9.00 -6.31 0.14
C ILE A 73 -10.53 -6.25 0.04
N ALA A 74 -11.15 -5.51 0.96
CA ALA A 74 -12.57 -5.23 0.95
C ALA A 74 -12.97 -4.44 -0.31
N LYS A 75 -14.13 -4.77 -0.86
CA LYS A 75 -14.68 -4.09 -2.05
C LYS A 75 -14.93 -2.60 -1.77
N GLY A 76 -14.83 -1.79 -2.83
CA GLY A 76 -15.10 -0.35 -2.75
C GLY A 76 -13.90 0.48 -2.29
N SER A 77 -12.72 -0.13 -2.17
CA SER A 77 -11.46 0.58 -1.86
C SER A 77 -10.93 1.41 -3.05
N GLY A 78 -11.44 1.15 -4.27
CA GLY A 78 -11.06 1.89 -5.48
C GLY A 78 -9.63 1.62 -5.94
N VAL A 79 -9.06 0.47 -5.60
CA VAL A 79 -7.70 0.08 -6.00
C VAL A 79 -7.59 -0.02 -7.53
N VAL A 80 -6.49 0.50 -8.07
CA VAL A 80 -6.16 0.40 -9.49
C VAL A 80 -4.71 -0.01 -9.66
N VAL A 81 -4.39 -0.69 -10.76
CA VAL A 81 -3.00 -1.08 -11.09
C VAL A 81 -2.09 0.14 -11.08
N GLY A 82 -0.92 0.02 -10.43
CA GLY A 82 0.02 1.12 -10.22
C GLY A 82 -0.25 1.97 -8.98
N ASP A 83 -1.33 1.73 -8.22
CA ASP A 83 -1.46 2.29 -6.88
C ASP A 83 -0.32 1.75 -5.98
N ILE A 84 0.31 2.65 -5.22
CA ILE A 84 1.32 2.29 -4.23
C ILE A 84 0.60 2.06 -2.90
N ILE A 85 0.64 0.84 -2.40
CA ILE A 85 -0.01 0.42 -1.16
C ILE A 85 1.03 0.42 -0.05
N GLY A 86 0.77 1.17 1.02
CA GLY A 86 1.66 1.35 2.15
C GLY A 86 1.11 0.83 3.47
N HIS A 87 2.01 0.33 4.30
CA HIS A 87 1.80 -0.03 5.70
C HIS A 87 3.06 0.28 6.50
N GLU A 88 2.91 0.99 7.61
CA GLU A 88 4.03 1.45 8.43
C GLU A 88 5.11 2.16 7.60
N THR A 89 6.29 1.55 7.45
CA THR A 89 7.42 2.09 6.67
C THR A 89 7.53 1.50 5.27
N VAL A 90 6.76 0.47 4.95
CA VAL A 90 6.84 -0.30 3.70
C VAL A 90 5.72 0.11 2.74
N ALA A 91 6.05 0.30 1.47
CA ALA A 91 5.08 0.59 0.43
C ALA A 91 5.52 0.02 -0.92
N VAL A 92 4.60 -0.67 -1.59
CA VAL A 92 4.87 -1.38 -2.86
C VAL A 92 3.77 -1.05 -3.86
N ALA A 93 4.16 -0.90 -5.13
CA ALA A 93 3.21 -0.71 -6.21
C ALA A 93 2.47 -2.02 -6.51
N CYS A 94 1.15 -1.95 -6.60
CA CYS A 94 0.36 -3.10 -7.06
C CYS A 94 0.56 -3.34 -8.56
N SER A 95 0.78 -4.61 -8.93
CA SER A 95 1.07 -5.02 -10.30
C SER A 95 -0.16 -5.51 -11.05
N ALA A 96 -1.14 -6.07 -10.34
CA ALA A 96 -2.40 -6.51 -10.90
C ALA A 96 -3.53 -6.39 -9.87
N VAL A 97 -4.76 -6.24 -10.38
CA VAL A 97 -5.99 -6.19 -9.59
C VAL A 97 -7.02 -7.07 -10.27
N ASP A 98 -7.54 -8.07 -9.54
CA ASP A 98 -8.71 -8.85 -9.90
C ASP A 98 -9.93 -8.35 -9.09
N ALA A 99 -10.84 -7.68 -9.80
CA ALA A 99 -12.08 -7.14 -9.25
C ALA A 99 -13.33 -7.94 -9.65
N THR A 100 -13.17 -9.18 -10.15
CA THR A 100 -14.28 -10.02 -10.63
C THR A 100 -15.20 -10.50 -9.50
N ASN A 101 -14.67 -10.63 -8.29
CA ASN A 101 -15.45 -11.03 -7.12
C ASN A 101 -16.30 -9.84 -6.61
N ALA A 102 -17.55 -10.13 -6.23
CA ALA A 102 -18.48 -9.13 -5.74
C ALA A 102 -18.16 -8.64 -4.31
N GLU A 103 -17.49 -9.46 -3.51
CA GLU A 103 -17.23 -9.21 -2.09
C GLU A 103 -15.81 -8.69 -1.81
N LYS A 104 -14.86 -8.96 -2.71
CA LYS A 104 -13.45 -8.62 -2.54
C LYS A 104 -12.77 -8.24 -3.84
N ASP A 105 -11.66 -7.54 -3.71
CA ASP A 105 -10.67 -7.37 -4.76
C ASP A 105 -9.40 -8.13 -4.36
N VAL A 106 -8.81 -8.88 -5.29
CA VAL A 106 -7.52 -9.57 -5.08
C VAL A 106 -6.44 -8.74 -5.77
N VAL A 107 -5.44 -8.31 -5.01
CA VAL A 107 -4.39 -7.43 -5.49
C VAL A 107 -3.06 -8.16 -5.44
N THR A 108 -2.33 -8.19 -6.55
CA THR A 108 -0.98 -8.77 -6.59
C THR A 108 0.03 -7.72 -6.13
N VAL A 109 0.61 -7.95 -4.95
CA VAL A 109 1.60 -7.10 -4.29
C VAL A 109 2.29 -7.91 -3.20
N THR A 110 3.63 -7.84 -3.14
CA THR A 110 4.43 -8.47 -2.09
C THR A 110 4.90 -7.40 -1.13
N LEU A 111 4.29 -7.32 0.06
CA LEU A 111 4.62 -6.29 1.05
C LEU A 111 5.84 -6.65 1.91
N GLY A 112 6.28 -7.92 1.97
CA GLY A 112 7.46 -8.32 2.73
C GLY A 112 7.29 -8.27 4.25
N VAL A 113 6.06 -8.04 4.74
CA VAL A 113 5.74 -7.90 6.17
C VAL A 113 4.51 -8.72 6.53
N VAL A 114 4.46 -9.22 7.76
CA VAL A 114 3.30 -9.95 8.27
C VAL A 114 2.25 -8.95 8.75
N ILE A 115 1.05 -8.98 8.16
CA ILE A 115 -0.05 -8.07 8.49
C ILE A 115 -1.28 -8.88 8.90
N LYS A 116 -1.99 -8.43 9.94
CA LYS A 116 -3.22 -9.07 10.41
C LYS A 116 -4.42 -8.67 9.56
N SER A 117 -5.40 -9.56 9.45
CA SER A 117 -6.71 -9.26 8.88
C SER A 117 -7.35 -8.04 9.56
N ASP A 118 -8.27 -7.38 8.87
CA ASP A 118 -8.93 -6.13 9.27
C ASP A 118 -8.02 -4.90 9.41
N THR A 119 -6.71 -5.05 9.17
CA THR A 119 -5.80 -3.91 9.06
C THR A 119 -6.15 -3.10 7.82
N VAL A 120 -6.21 -1.78 7.97
CA VAL A 120 -6.48 -0.85 6.88
C VAL A 120 -5.14 -0.26 6.42
N LEU A 121 -4.78 -0.49 5.17
CA LEU A 121 -3.59 0.05 4.51
C LEU A 121 -3.91 1.40 3.88
N PHE A 122 -2.89 2.19 3.52
CA PHE A 122 -3.08 3.50 2.89
C PHE A 122 -2.44 3.58 1.50
N GLN A 123 -2.96 4.48 0.65
CA GLN A 123 -2.27 4.84 -0.59
C GLN A 123 -1.05 5.70 -0.28
N SER A 124 0.13 5.21 -0.60
CA SER A 124 1.40 5.91 -0.38
C SER A 124 1.72 6.89 -1.52
N ALA A 125 2.44 7.97 -1.20
CA ALA A 125 2.98 8.88 -2.21
C ALA A 125 4.16 8.26 -2.98
N VAL A 126 4.91 7.39 -2.31
CA VAL A 126 6.19 6.84 -2.76
C VAL A 126 6.27 5.37 -2.40
N ALA A 127 6.89 4.58 -3.25
CA ALA A 127 7.26 3.21 -2.89
C ALA A 127 8.42 3.27 -1.90
N SER A 128 8.39 2.42 -0.87
CA SER A 128 9.52 2.26 0.02
C SER A 128 10.62 1.56 -0.77
N VAL A 129 11.82 2.14 -0.78
CA VAL A 129 12.94 1.55 -1.54
C VAL A 129 13.44 0.25 -0.89
N GLU A 130 13.01 -0.07 0.33
CA GLU A 130 13.27 -1.36 0.98
C GLU A 130 12.41 -2.52 0.45
N ALA A 131 11.35 -2.25 -0.31
CA ALA A 131 10.44 -3.28 -0.82
C ALA A 131 10.52 -3.47 -2.34
N VAL A 132 11.64 -3.06 -2.93
CA VAL A 132 11.99 -3.43 -4.30
C VAL A 132 13.19 -4.37 -4.22
N GLU A 133 12.96 -5.67 -4.36
CA GLU A 133 14.03 -6.70 -4.49
C GLU A 133 15.02 -6.39 -5.63
N GLU A 134 14.71 -5.45 -6.52
CA GLU A 134 15.55 -5.04 -7.65
C GLU A 134 16.79 -4.21 -7.25
N ILE A 135 16.93 -3.83 -5.97
CA ILE A 135 18.14 -3.19 -5.40
C ILE A 135 18.62 -3.91 -4.12
N ALA A 136 18.46 -5.23 -4.03
CA ALA A 136 19.09 -5.97 -2.93
C ALA A 136 20.62 -5.89 -3.08
N TYR A 137 21.29 -5.39 -2.03
CA TYR A 137 22.74 -5.51 -1.92
C TYR A 137 23.12 -6.99 -1.93
N GLY A 138 24.04 -7.37 -2.81
CA GLY A 138 24.46 -8.76 -2.93
C GLY A 138 25.19 -9.09 -4.22
N TYR A 139 25.57 -10.35 -4.34
CA TYR A 139 26.28 -10.90 -5.49
C TYR A 139 25.30 -11.54 -6.46
N TYR A 140 25.40 -11.17 -7.73
CA TYR A 140 24.58 -11.69 -8.82
C TYR A 140 25.42 -12.45 -9.83
N ASP A 141 24.77 -13.33 -10.59
CA ASP A 141 25.41 -14.03 -11.71
C ASP A 141 25.97 -13.04 -12.73
N ALA A 142 27.24 -13.22 -13.07
CA ALA A 142 27.93 -12.44 -14.09
C ALA A 142 28.64 -13.36 -15.10
N VAL A 143 29.21 -12.75 -16.12
CA VAL A 143 30.17 -13.38 -17.02
C VAL A 143 31.48 -12.59 -16.97
N GLU A 144 32.58 -13.18 -17.42
CA GLU A 144 33.89 -12.52 -17.45
C GLU A 144 33.87 -11.17 -18.19
N ALA A 145 33.01 -11.04 -19.20
CA ALA A 145 32.84 -9.80 -19.96
C ALA A 145 32.06 -8.70 -19.20
N THR A 146 31.49 -9.00 -18.04
CA THR A 146 30.77 -8.03 -17.21
C THR A 146 31.79 -7.14 -16.46
N PRO A 147 31.68 -5.79 -16.57
CA PRO A 147 32.51 -4.88 -15.79
C PRO A 147 32.43 -5.19 -14.30
N ASP A 148 33.56 -5.08 -13.60
CA ASP A 148 33.68 -5.32 -12.16
C ASP A 148 33.26 -6.72 -11.68
N SER A 149 33.22 -7.71 -12.59
CA SER A 149 33.00 -9.10 -12.21
C SER A 149 34.20 -9.68 -11.46
N LEU A 150 33.91 -10.51 -10.47
CA LEU A 150 34.86 -11.24 -9.65
C LEU A 150 34.72 -12.73 -9.94
N LYS A 151 35.85 -13.41 -10.13
CA LYS A 151 35.85 -14.86 -10.30
C LYS A 151 35.77 -15.55 -8.94
N VAL A 152 34.87 -16.51 -8.80
CA VAL A 152 34.70 -17.30 -7.58
C VAL A 152 35.75 -18.39 -7.52
N VAL A 153 36.49 -18.45 -6.41
CA VAL A 153 37.54 -19.45 -6.17
C VAL A 153 37.33 -20.18 -4.84
N ALA A 154 37.86 -21.40 -4.74
CA ALA A 154 37.68 -22.27 -3.58
C ALA A 154 38.64 -21.93 -2.41
N ALA A 155 39.80 -21.34 -2.69
CA ALA A 155 40.82 -20.94 -1.72
C ALA A 155 41.71 -19.84 -2.33
N ASP A 156 42.47 -19.14 -1.47
CA ASP A 156 43.57 -18.23 -1.86
C ASP A 156 43.21 -17.14 -2.88
N ALA A 157 42.09 -16.43 -2.68
CA ALA A 157 41.62 -15.40 -3.60
C ALA A 157 42.63 -14.24 -3.78
N GLY A 158 42.95 -13.94 -5.04
CA GLY A 158 43.77 -12.80 -5.46
C GLY A 158 42.96 -11.57 -5.89
N ALA A 159 43.65 -10.61 -6.52
CA ALA A 159 42.99 -9.43 -7.08
C ALA A 159 42.08 -9.82 -8.26
N GLY A 160 40.80 -9.43 -8.21
CA GLY A 160 39.80 -9.82 -9.20
C GLY A 160 39.10 -11.15 -8.91
N GLU A 161 39.37 -11.76 -7.74
CA GLU A 161 38.77 -13.01 -7.31
C GLU A 161 38.05 -12.85 -5.96
N ILE A 162 37.12 -13.77 -5.68
CA ILE A 162 36.39 -13.83 -4.43
C ILE A 162 36.27 -15.29 -3.95
N LEU A 163 36.44 -15.52 -2.66
CA LEU A 163 36.22 -16.83 -2.07
C LEU A 163 34.73 -17.19 -2.11
N LEU A 164 34.41 -18.44 -2.47
CA LEU A 164 33.04 -18.95 -2.46
C LEU A 164 32.31 -18.69 -1.14
N ALA A 165 33.01 -18.86 -0.01
CA ALA A 165 32.47 -18.62 1.34
C ALA A 165 32.23 -17.14 1.67
N SER A 166 32.71 -16.22 0.84
CA SER A 166 32.57 -14.77 1.03
C SER A 166 31.53 -14.15 0.09
N VAL A 167 30.89 -14.96 -0.76
CA VAL A 167 29.83 -14.53 -1.67
C VAL A 167 28.48 -14.60 -0.95
N GLU A 168 28.26 -13.70 0.01
CA GLU A 168 27.01 -13.63 0.78
C GLU A 168 26.53 -12.18 0.93
N PRO A 169 25.25 -11.85 0.66
CA PRO A 169 24.22 -12.73 0.12
C PRO A 169 24.38 -12.95 -1.40
N TYR A 170 24.30 -14.20 -1.86
CA TYR A 170 24.22 -14.54 -3.28
C TYR A 170 22.76 -14.59 -3.73
N LYS A 171 22.44 -13.88 -4.81
CA LYS A 171 21.09 -13.68 -5.36
C LYS A 171 20.99 -14.12 -6.83
N GLY A 172 21.98 -14.87 -7.31
CA GLY A 172 21.95 -15.47 -8.64
C GLY A 172 20.97 -16.64 -8.73
N ILE A 173 20.67 -17.05 -9.96
CA ILE A 173 19.74 -18.14 -10.27
C ILE A 173 20.48 -19.48 -10.31
N LYS A 174 21.82 -19.46 -10.40
CA LYS A 174 22.65 -20.66 -10.51
C LYS A 174 23.06 -21.21 -9.16
N ASN A 175 23.42 -22.49 -9.11
CA ASN A 175 24.18 -23.00 -7.97
C ASN A 175 25.60 -22.44 -8.03
N LEU A 176 25.96 -21.57 -7.08
CA LEU A 176 27.27 -20.95 -7.05
C LEU A 176 28.38 -21.99 -6.82
N ALA A 177 29.42 -21.95 -7.66
CA ALA A 177 30.56 -22.85 -7.60
C ALA A 177 31.85 -22.09 -7.96
N ALA A 178 33.00 -22.73 -7.72
CA ALA A 178 34.28 -22.23 -8.21
C ALA A 178 34.27 -22.12 -9.75
N ASP A 179 35.05 -21.19 -10.28
CA ASP A 179 35.11 -20.81 -11.70
C ASP A 179 33.87 -20.06 -12.25
N HIS A 180 32.86 -19.78 -11.42
CA HIS A 180 31.78 -18.86 -11.78
C HIS A 180 32.21 -17.40 -11.63
N TYR A 181 31.53 -16.50 -12.33
CA TYR A 181 31.72 -15.05 -12.17
C TYR A 181 30.51 -14.45 -11.48
N VAL A 182 30.77 -13.56 -10.52
CA VAL A 182 29.75 -12.78 -9.82
C VAL A 182 30.06 -11.31 -9.91
N VAL A 183 29.03 -10.46 -9.91
CA VAL A 183 29.19 -9.02 -9.78
C VAL A 183 28.54 -8.57 -8.48
N LEU A 184 29.26 -7.76 -7.71
CA LEU A 184 28.69 -7.13 -6.52
C LEU A 184 27.83 -5.95 -6.94
N LYS A 185 26.54 -6.02 -6.67
CA LYS A 185 25.69 -4.83 -6.76
C LYS A 185 25.86 -4.05 -5.46
N ALA A 186 26.76 -3.06 -5.50
CA ALA A 186 27.04 -2.20 -4.35
C ALA A 186 25.78 -1.45 -3.93
N SER A 187 25.60 -1.27 -2.61
CA SER A 187 24.59 -0.37 -2.07
C SER A 187 24.89 1.04 -2.58
N VAL A 188 23.94 1.67 -3.26
CA VAL A 188 24.10 3.05 -3.70
C VAL A 188 24.03 3.96 -2.48
N ALA A 189 25.17 4.52 -2.06
CA ALA A 189 25.23 5.54 -1.02
C ALA A 189 24.42 6.77 -1.48
N GLY A 190 23.24 6.96 -0.89
CA GLY A 190 22.28 8.02 -1.27
C GLY A 190 20.86 7.54 -1.54
N VAL A 191 20.62 6.22 -1.64
CA VAL A 191 19.27 5.66 -1.64
C VAL A 191 18.91 5.34 -0.19
N VAL A 192 18.56 6.38 0.58
CA VAL A 192 17.85 6.20 1.84
C VAL A 192 16.46 5.69 1.45
N GLY A 193 16.08 4.50 1.93
CA GLY A 193 14.70 4.04 1.79
C GLY A 193 13.76 5.14 2.24
N VAL A 194 12.98 5.69 1.31
CA VAL A 194 12.00 6.70 1.67
C VAL A 194 10.90 5.96 2.44
N PRO A 195 10.69 6.27 3.74
CA PRO A 195 9.66 5.59 4.51
C PRO A 195 8.31 5.85 3.86
N ALA A 196 7.43 4.86 3.85
CA ALA A 196 6.07 5.02 3.35
C ALA A 196 5.35 6.16 4.09
N TYR A 197 4.62 7.00 3.34
CA TYR A 197 3.75 8.01 3.91
C TYR A 197 2.53 8.24 3.01
N PRO A 198 1.37 8.63 3.58
CA PRO A 198 0.15 8.83 2.81
C PRO A 198 0.34 9.79 1.63
N LYS A 199 -0.30 9.47 0.50
CA LYS A 199 -0.21 10.22 -0.76
C LYS A 199 -0.46 11.72 -0.59
N TYR A 200 -1.39 12.07 0.30
CA TYR A 200 -1.70 13.44 0.67
C TYR A 200 -1.66 13.56 2.19
N VAL A 201 -1.35 14.76 2.69
CA VAL A 201 -1.45 15.06 4.12
C VAL A 201 -2.94 15.14 4.48
N PRO A 202 -3.45 14.22 5.33
CA PRO A 202 -4.85 14.22 5.71
C PRO A 202 -5.19 15.47 6.53
N LYS A 203 -6.37 16.04 6.30
CA LYS A 203 -6.87 17.22 7.02
C LYS A 203 -8.20 16.99 7.70
N TYR A 204 -9.07 16.19 7.09
CA TYR A 204 -10.42 15.94 7.57
C TYR A 204 -10.79 14.49 7.30
N LEU A 205 -11.76 13.98 8.06
CA LEU A 205 -12.52 12.80 7.68
C LEU A 205 -13.81 13.21 6.97
N LEU A 206 -14.22 12.42 6.00
CA LEU A 206 -15.55 12.56 5.39
C LEU A 206 -16.64 12.23 6.42
N GLY A 207 -17.58 13.15 6.63
CA GLY A 207 -18.78 12.88 7.41
C GLY A 207 -19.80 12.01 6.65
N ASP A 208 -19.83 12.14 5.32
CA ASP A 208 -20.79 11.49 4.44
C ASP A 208 -20.10 10.72 3.31
N LYS A 209 -20.79 9.73 2.74
CA LYS A 209 -20.35 9.00 1.54
C LYS A 209 -20.32 9.95 0.34
N ILE A 210 -19.30 9.83 -0.52
CA ILE A 210 -19.21 10.51 -1.82
C ILE A 210 -19.47 9.48 -2.92
N TYR A 211 -20.35 9.83 -3.87
CA TYR A 211 -20.65 8.96 -5.01
C TYR A 211 -19.82 9.33 -6.22
N THR A 212 -19.37 8.33 -6.98
CA THR A 212 -18.68 8.58 -8.25
C THR A 212 -19.63 9.15 -9.30
N GLY A 213 -19.11 10.02 -10.18
CA GLY A 213 -19.82 10.51 -11.36
C GLY A 213 -20.83 11.64 -11.11
N LEU A 214 -20.95 12.13 -9.87
CA LEU A 214 -21.81 13.28 -9.53
C LEU A 214 -21.07 14.63 -9.58
N GLY A 215 -19.80 14.63 -10.00
CA GLY A 215 -18.97 15.83 -10.00
C GLY A 215 -18.42 16.15 -8.61
N ASP A 216 -17.89 17.37 -8.47
CA ASP A 216 -17.34 17.86 -7.21
C ASP A 216 -18.48 18.04 -6.20
N GLN A 217 -18.34 17.42 -5.02
CA GLN A 217 -19.41 17.33 -4.03
C GLN A 217 -19.08 18.16 -2.79
N LEU A 218 -20.07 18.95 -2.34
CA LEU A 218 -20.03 19.60 -1.04
C LEU A 218 -20.39 18.58 0.03
N VAL A 219 -19.44 18.29 0.92
CA VAL A 219 -19.61 17.29 1.96
C VAL A 219 -19.28 17.82 3.33
N LYS A 220 -19.86 17.17 4.33
CA LYS A 220 -19.49 17.37 5.72
C LYS A 220 -18.04 16.92 5.95
N LEU A 221 -17.25 17.79 6.57
CA LEU A 221 -15.85 17.51 6.89
C LEU A 221 -15.65 17.55 8.40
N VAL A 222 -15.24 16.42 8.96
CA VAL A 222 -15.01 16.22 10.37
C VAL A 222 -13.54 16.48 10.68
N ASN A 223 -13.26 17.32 11.67
CA ASN A 223 -11.89 17.61 12.12
C ASN A 223 -11.62 17.16 13.56
N ALA A 224 -12.66 16.81 14.34
CA ALA A 224 -12.52 16.19 15.65
C ALA A 224 -13.67 15.21 15.92
N ALA A 225 -13.36 13.97 16.27
CA ALA A 225 -14.35 12.91 16.50
C ALA A 225 -13.73 11.68 17.17
N ASN A 226 -14.60 10.91 17.83
CA ASN A 226 -14.34 9.55 18.26
C ASN A 226 -14.85 8.60 17.18
N VAL A 227 -13.95 7.84 16.57
CA VAL A 227 -14.23 6.91 15.47
C VAL A 227 -13.97 5.48 15.89
N ARG A 228 -14.80 4.54 15.45
CA ARG A 228 -14.62 3.12 15.74
C ARG A 228 -13.54 2.50 14.87
N LYS A 229 -12.57 1.84 15.48
CA LYS A 229 -11.47 1.18 14.75
C LYS A 229 -11.95 0.09 13.79
N GLU A 230 -13.05 -0.59 14.09
CA GLU A 230 -13.55 -1.71 13.28
C GLU A 230 -14.19 -1.23 11.98
N THR A 231 -14.72 -0.02 11.96
CA THR A 231 -15.55 0.48 10.86
C THR A 231 -14.96 1.69 10.14
N VAL A 232 -13.95 2.34 10.72
CA VAL A 232 -13.28 3.49 10.11
C VAL A 232 -12.61 3.09 8.79
N ASN A 233 -12.75 3.92 7.76
CA ASN A 233 -12.12 3.70 6.46
C ASN A 233 -10.86 4.56 6.29
N ALA A 234 -9.96 4.48 7.27
CA ALA A 234 -8.66 5.14 7.23
C ALA A 234 -7.65 4.27 8.00
N SER A 235 -6.39 4.26 7.53
CA SER A 235 -5.32 3.54 8.21
C SER A 235 -4.93 4.23 9.52
N LEU A 236 -4.31 3.49 10.44
CA LEU A 236 -3.84 4.05 11.71
C LEU A 236 -2.82 5.17 11.51
N GLU A 237 -1.96 5.04 10.50
CA GLU A 237 -0.95 6.02 10.12
C GLU A 237 -1.59 7.31 9.60
N VAL A 238 -2.65 7.20 8.79
CA VAL A 238 -3.43 8.35 8.33
C VAL A 238 -4.15 9.03 9.50
N ILE A 239 -4.73 8.26 10.42
CA ILE A 239 -5.42 8.78 11.59
C ILE A 239 -4.44 9.45 12.55
N ALA A 240 -3.25 8.91 12.75
CA ALA A 240 -2.22 9.50 13.60
C ALA A 240 -1.78 10.90 13.12
N LEU A 241 -1.94 11.22 11.84
CA LEU A 241 -1.69 12.56 11.30
C LEU A 241 -2.85 13.54 11.56
N LEU A 242 -4.05 13.04 11.90
CA LEU A 242 -5.24 13.81 12.26
C LEU A 242 -5.31 14.04 13.77
N LYS A 243 -4.71 15.13 14.23
CA LYS A 243 -4.45 15.43 15.65
C LYS A 243 -5.63 15.34 16.63
N ASN A 244 -6.87 15.53 16.18
CA ASN A 244 -8.05 15.57 17.05
C ASN A 244 -9.05 14.43 16.77
N ILE A 245 -8.62 13.39 16.04
CA ILE A 245 -9.41 12.20 15.78
C ILE A 245 -8.89 11.10 16.69
N GLU A 246 -9.77 10.58 17.55
CA GLU A 246 -9.43 9.47 18.44
C GLU A 246 -10.12 8.20 18.00
N LEU A 247 -9.40 7.09 18.06
CA LEU A 247 -9.95 5.76 17.86
C LEU A 247 -10.46 5.23 19.20
N VAL A 248 -11.73 4.82 19.20
CA VAL A 248 -12.43 4.20 20.32
C VAL A 248 -12.80 2.76 20.03
#